data_AF-A0A1H4W9W3-F1
#
_entry.id   AF-A0A1H4W9W3-F1
#
_cell.length_a   1.000
_cell.length_b   1.000
_cell.length_c   1.000
_cell.angle_alpha   90.00
_cell.angle_beta   90.00
_cell.angle_gamma   90.00
#
_symmetry.space_group_name_H-M   'P 1'
#
loop_
_entity.id
_entity.type
_entity.pdbx_description
1 polymer ?
#
loop_
_entity_poly.entity_id
_entity_poly.type
_entity_poly.pdbx_seq_one_letter_code
_entity_poly.pdbx_strand_id
1 'polypeptide(L)'
;MTATTAAAAPTPAVSHPGHGWCEPGRWVGGYWTQGRWHPGYWQGGYWRPGWVDRWGWHPGYWVQPRWNPGWYEQGRWIPGRWVPGHCYPHR
;
A
#
# COMPACT_ATOMS: atom_id res chain seq x y z
N MET A 1 4.56 7.62 -28.37
CA MET A 1 4.37 8.50 -27.19
C MET A 1 5.75 8.92 -26.73
N THR A 2 6.18 10.13 -27.10
CA THR A 2 7.49 10.69 -26.74
C THR A 2 7.42 11.20 -25.31
N ALA A 3 8.20 10.59 -24.41
CA ALA A 3 8.33 11.06 -23.04
C ALA A 3 9.27 12.27 -23.02
N THR A 4 8.72 13.47 -22.84
CA THR A 4 9.48 14.69 -22.62
C THR A 4 10.00 14.67 -21.18
N THR A 5 11.26 14.30 -20.98
CA THR A 5 11.93 14.49 -19.69
C THR A 5 12.13 15.99 -19.46
N ALA A 6 11.41 16.55 -18.49
CA ALA A 6 11.58 17.93 -18.06
C ALA A 6 13.00 18.12 -17.49
N ALA A 7 13.79 18.96 -18.14
CA ALA A 7 15.12 19.34 -17.68
C ALA A 7 15.01 20.10 -16.35
N ALA A 8 15.67 19.60 -15.31
CA ALA A 8 15.81 20.33 -14.06
C ALA A 8 16.66 21.57 -14.31
N ALA A 9 16.07 22.75 -14.08
CA ALA A 9 16.77 24.02 -14.18
C ALA A 9 17.92 24.08 -13.14
N PRO A 10 19.11 24.62 -13.48
CA PRO A 10 20.17 24.80 -12.50
C PRO A 10 19.73 25.83 -11.47
N THR A 11 19.63 25.44 -10.21
CA THR A 11 19.41 26.37 -9.09
C THR A 11 20.59 27.33 -8.99
N PRO A 12 20.37 28.65 -8.94
CA PRO A 12 21.46 29.62 -8.86
C PRO A 12 22.22 29.45 -7.55
N ALA A 13 23.54 29.27 -7.65
CA ALA A 13 24.43 29.27 -6.50
C ALA A 13 24.43 30.67 -5.88
N VAL A 14 23.91 30.80 -4.67
CA VAL A 14 23.98 32.05 -3.90
C VAL A 14 25.32 32.08 -3.17
N SER A 15 26.24 32.90 -3.67
CA SER A 15 27.50 33.24 -3.01
C SER A 15 27.30 34.46 -2.10
N HIS A 16 27.58 34.36 -0.80
CA HIS A 16 27.95 35.54 0.02
C HIS A 16 28.95 35.13 1.12
N PRO A 17 30.04 35.89 1.31
CA PRO A 17 31.05 35.62 2.33
C PRO A 17 30.66 36.26 3.68
N GLY A 18 30.56 35.46 4.74
CA GLY A 18 30.46 35.92 6.12
C GLY A 18 29.15 35.56 6.85
N HIS A 19 29.25 34.58 7.75
CA HIS A 19 28.39 34.36 8.94
C HIS A 19 26.95 33.83 8.72
N GLY A 20 26.85 32.58 8.23
CA GLY A 20 25.69 31.72 8.42
C GLY A 20 25.71 30.61 7.38
N TRP A 21 25.41 29.37 7.76
CA TRP A 21 25.29 28.28 6.77
C TRP A 21 23.84 27.83 6.67
N CYS A 22 23.33 27.80 5.45
CA CYS A 22 21.98 27.37 5.12
C CYS A 22 22.03 26.04 4.40
N GLU A 23 21.30 25.06 4.92
CA GLU A 23 21.02 23.81 4.22
C GLU A 23 19.82 24.03 3.30
N PRO A 24 19.93 23.77 1.99
CA PRO A 24 18.81 23.89 1.08
C PRO A 24 17.73 22.86 1.41
N GLY A 25 16.46 23.25 1.20
CA GLY A 25 15.35 22.31 1.28
C GLY A 25 15.48 21.22 0.22
N ARG A 26 15.00 20.02 0.53
CA ARG A 26 15.09 18.87 -0.37
C ARG A 26 13.73 18.24 -0.61
N TRP A 27 13.52 17.81 -1.84
CA TRP A 27 12.38 16.96 -2.19
C TRP A 27 12.73 15.50 -1.93
N VAL A 28 11.90 14.80 -1.16
CA VAL A 28 12.00 13.34 -1.01
C VAL A 28 10.98 12.72 -1.95
N GLY A 29 11.46 11.94 -2.93
CA GLY A 29 10.62 11.28 -3.92
C GLY A 29 9.60 10.34 -3.27
N GLY A 30 8.40 10.29 -3.85
CA GLY A 30 7.41 9.27 -3.49
C GLY A 30 7.85 7.89 -3.94
N TYR A 31 7.28 6.85 -3.36
CA TYR A 31 7.58 5.47 -3.72
C TYR A 31 6.31 4.65 -3.88
N TRP A 32 6.41 3.64 -4.75
CA TRP A 32 5.36 2.68 -4.97
C TRP A 32 5.55 1.49 -4.04
N THR A 33 4.48 1.06 -3.37
CA THR A 33 4.47 -0.16 -2.57
C THR A 33 3.76 -1.26 -3.35
N GLN A 34 4.35 -2.45 -3.40
CA GLN A 34 3.70 -3.60 -4.03
C GLN A 34 2.43 -3.99 -3.25
N GLY A 35 1.41 -4.43 -3.98
CA GLY A 35 0.17 -4.93 -3.41
C GLY A 35 0.37 -6.23 -2.62
N ARG A 36 -0.66 -6.63 -1.87
CA ARG A 36 -0.65 -7.87 -1.08
C ARG A 36 -1.50 -8.95 -1.75
N TRP A 37 -0.97 -10.16 -1.79
CA TRP A 37 -1.75 -11.35 -2.13
C TRP A 37 -2.39 -11.93 -0.87
N HIS A 38 -3.70 -12.12 -0.89
CA HIS A 38 -4.43 -12.85 0.13
C HIS A 38 -4.74 -14.26 -0.37
N PRO A 39 -4.11 -15.30 0.19
CA PRO A 39 -4.32 -16.67 -0.27
C PRO A 39 -5.78 -17.10 -0.06
N GLY A 40 -6.27 -17.92 -0.98
CA GLY A 40 -7.57 -18.57 -0.82
C GLY A 40 -7.54 -19.60 0.31
N TYR A 41 -8.71 -20.04 0.74
CA TYR A 41 -8.83 -21.03 1.79
C TYR A 41 -9.82 -22.14 1.41
N TRP A 42 -9.52 -23.34 1.89
CA TRP A 42 -10.33 -24.53 1.69
C TRP A 42 -11.25 -24.77 2.89
N GLN A 43 -12.53 -24.98 2.64
CA GLN A 43 -13.46 -25.50 3.64
C GLN A 43 -13.72 -26.98 3.34
N GLY A 44 -13.35 -27.83 4.30
CA GLY A 44 -13.65 -29.26 4.23
C GLY A 44 -15.15 -29.52 4.20
N GLY A 45 -15.55 -30.59 3.52
CA GLY A 45 -16.92 -31.09 3.57
C GLY A 45 -17.23 -31.64 4.95
N TYR A 46 -18.50 -31.62 5.35
CA TYR A 46 -18.92 -32.14 6.64
C TYR A 46 -20.31 -32.76 6.57
N TRP A 47 -20.55 -33.74 7.43
CA TRP A 47 -21.85 -34.35 7.59
C TRP A 47 -22.72 -33.48 8.49
N ARG A 48 -23.93 -33.14 8.04
CA ARG A 48 -24.97 -32.56 8.89
C ARG A 48 -25.88 -33.68 9.39
N PRO A 49 -25.94 -33.92 10.72
CA PRO A 49 -26.85 -34.91 11.27
C PRO A 49 -28.31 -34.50 11.00
N GLY A 50 -29.18 -35.51 10.91
CA GLY A 50 -30.61 -35.28 10.78
C GLY A 50 -31.19 -34.58 12.01
N TRP A 51 -32.33 -33.92 11.83
CA TRP A 51 -33.02 -33.22 12.91
C TRP A 51 -34.52 -33.52 12.87
N VAL A 52 -35.21 -33.22 13.96
CA VAL A 52 -36.67 -33.36 14.07
C VAL A 52 -37.28 -31.99 14.26
N ASP A 53 -38.36 -31.71 13.53
CA ASP A 53 -39.20 -30.54 13.75
C ASP A 53 -40.68 -30.93 13.90
N ARG A 54 -41.58 -29.94 13.95
CA ARG A 54 -43.02 -30.16 14.10
C ARG A 54 -43.67 -30.98 12.98
N TRP A 55 -42.98 -31.14 11.86
CA TRP A 55 -43.45 -31.85 10.68
C TRP A 55 -42.80 -33.24 10.52
N GLY A 56 -41.88 -33.60 11.41
CA GLY A 56 -41.30 -34.94 11.50
C GLY A 56 -39.78 -34.96 11.44
N TRP A 57 -39.24 -36.13 11.10
CA TRP A 57 -37.80 -36.37 11.01
C TRP A 57 -37.26 -35.99 9.63
N HIS A 58 -36.16 -35.25 9.63
CA HIS A 58 -35.41 -34.85 8.44
C HIS A 58 -34.08 -35.61 8.37
N PRO A 59 -33.78 -36.31 7.25
CA PRO A 59 -32.53 -37.02 7.10
C PRO A 59 -31.34 -36.07 7.11
N GLY A 60 -30.23 -36.56 7.67
CA GLY A 60 -28.94 -35.88 7.57
C GLY A 60 -28.44 -35.85 6.13
N TYR A 61 -27.55 -34.92 5.84
CA TYR A 61 -26.99 -34.77 4.50
C TYR A 61 -25.51 -34.36 4.54
N TRP A 62 -24.80 -34.72 3.47
CA TRP A 62 -23.40 -34.34 3.29
C TRP A 62 -23.29 -32.95 2.66
N VAL A 63 -22.54 -32.06 3.29
CA VAL A 63 -22.17 -30.76 2.73
C VAL A 63 -20.86 -30.93 1.97
N GLN A 64 -20.88 -30.63 0.68
CA GLN A 64 -19.71 -30.73 -0.19
C GLN A 64 -18.62 -29.72 0.23
N PRO A 65 -17.34 -30.08 0.10
CA PRO A 65 -16.24 -29.15 0.34
C PRO A 65 -16.30 -27.98 -0.65
N ARG A 66 -15.76 -26.83 -0.25
CA ARG A 66 -15.75 -25.63 -1.08
C ARG A 66 -14.40 -24.92 -1.05
N TRP A 67 -13.93 -24.54 -2.23
CA TRP A 67 -12.81 -23.62 -2.39
C TRP A 67 -13.30 -22.19 -2.43
N ASN A 68 -12.67 -21.31 -1.65
CA ASN A 68 -12.83 -19.87 -1.80
C ASN A 68 -11.52 -19.30 -2.35
N PRO A 69 -11.51 -18.77 -3.59
CA PRO A 69 -10.30 -18.29 -4.23
C PRO A 69 -9.71 -17.09 -3.49
N GLY A 70 -8.38 -16.99 -3.54
CA GLY A 70 -7.66 -15.82 -3.04
C GLY A 70 -7.91 -14.60 -3.91
N TRP A 71 -7.53 -13.44 -3.40
CA TRP A 71 -7.72 -12.17 -4.09
C TRP A 71 -6.52 -11.25 -3.91
N TYR A 72 -6.36 -10.34 -4.85
CA TYR A 72 -5.23 -9.41 -4.89
C TYR A 72 -5.69 -8.00 -4.52
N GLU A 73 -5.02 -7.39 -3.55
CA GLU A 73 -5.13 -5.97 -3.28
C GLU A 73 -4.09 -5.21 -4.12
N GLN A 74 -4.54 -4.24 -4.91
CA GLN A 74 -3.64 -3.40 -5.70
C GLN A 74 -2.73 -2.57 -4.78
N GLY A 75 -1.48 -2.36 -5.20
CA GLY A 75 -0.51 -1.55 -4.47
C GLY A 75 -0.95 -0.10 -4.27
N ARG A 76 -0.24 0.64 -3.40
CA ARG A 76 -0.56 2.04 -3.10
C ARG A 76 0.61 2.97 -3.43
N TRP A 77 0.28 4.13 -4.03
CA TRP A 77 1.24 5.21 -4.27
C TRP A 77 1.30 6.09 -3.04
N ILE A 78 2.52 6.30 -2.54
CA ILE A 78 2.78 7.22 -1.45
C ILE A 78 3.43 8.45 -2.08
N PRO A 79 2.75 9.61 -2.10
CA PRO A 79 3.33 10.83 -2.65
C PRO A 79 4.54 11.26 -1.84
N GLY A 80 5.53 11.81 -2.54
CA GLY A 80 6.71 12.41 -1.92
C GLY A 80 6.37 13.66 -1.11
N ARG A 81 7.30 14.12 -0.27
CA ARG A 81 7.13 15.30 0.58
C ARG A 81 8.33 16.25 0.45
N TRP A 82 8.04 17.55 0.46
CA TRP A 82 9.06 18.59 0.60
C TRP A 82 9.51 18.73 2.05
N VAL A 83 10.83 18.75 2.26
CA VAL A 83 11.45 19.11 3.54
C VAL A 83 12.09 20.49 3.38
N PRO A 84 11.61 21.50 4.12
CA PRO A 84 12.21 22.83 4.09
C PRO A 84 13.67 22.79 4.54
N GLY A 85 14.48 23.69 3.98
CA GLY A 85 15.86 23.90 4.41
C GLY A 85 15.94 24.68 5.73
N HIS A 86 17.09 24.62 6.38
CA HIS A 86 17.32 25.30 7.65
C HIS A 86 18.55 26.20 7.56
N CYS A 87 18.45 27.42 8.09
CA CYS A 87 19.57 28.36 8.17
C CYS A 87 20.05 28.50 9.61
N TYR A 88 21.35 28.31 9.80
CA TYR A 88 22.02 28.49 11.09
C TYR A 88 22.80 29.81 11.07
N PRO A 89 22.32 30.85 11.75
CA PRO A 89 23.12 32.06 11.97
C PRO A 89 24.26 31.73 12.94
N HIS A 90 25.46 32.28 12.70
CA HIS A 90 26.51 32.22 13.71
C HIS A 90 26.12 33.10 14.91
N ARG A 91 26.31 32.58 16.12
CA ARG A 91 26.23 33.35 17.36
C ARG A 91 27.44 34.26 17.52
#